data_AF-A0AA96Q7W7-F1
#
_entry.id   AF-A0AA96Q7W7-F1
#
_cell.length_a   1.000
_cell.length_b   1.000
_cell.length_c   1.000
_cell.angle_alpha   90.00
_cell.angle_beta   90.00
_cell.angle_gamma   90.00
#
_symmetry.space_group_name_H-M   'P 1'
#
loop_
_entity.id
_entity.type
_entity.pdbx_description
1 polymer ?
#
loop_
_entity_poly.entity_id
_entity_poly.type
_entity_poly.pdbx_seq_one_letter_code
_entity_poly.pdbx_strand_id
1 'polypeptide(L)'
;MRQTTASKILEAINQHLVTIDGVQVKDKETSVKQELPSEQFITDLEFYLESGIFADTLDFEYKAVSTGVLQVQAGYMSSACDKCIDVKLCLCNGVDMQQVDKSLVRDTFT
;
A
#
# COMPACT_ATOMS: atom_id res chain seq x y z
N MET A 1 -7.04 8.96 7.34
CA MET A 1 -6.12 7.96 6.78
C MET A 1 -4.81 8.08 7.54
N ARG A 2 -3.97 7.04 7.52
CA ARG A 2 -2.66 7.03 8.19
C ARG A 2 -1.56 6.90 7.16
N GLN A 3 -0.45 7.61 7.35
CA GLN A 3 0.70 7.52 6.44
C GLN A 3 1.48 6.23 6.69
N THR A 4 1.90 5.60 5.59
CA THR A 4 2.79 4.43 5.54
C THR A 4 3.84 4.68 4.46
N THR A 5 4.77 3.75 4.27
CA THR A 5 5.72 3.75 3.15
C THR A 5 5.63 2.46 2.37
N ALA A 6 6.19 2.45 1.15
CA ALA A 6 6.33 1.24 0.34
C ALA A 6 7.04 0.12 1.12
N SER A 7 8.11 0.46 1.84
CA SER A 7 8.88 -0.50 2.63
C SER A 7 8.05 -1.16 3.74
N LYS A 8 7.24 -0.38 4.45
CA LYS A 8 6.36 -0.88 5.52
C LYS A 8 5.28 -1.81 4.99
N ILE A 9 4.71 -1.49 3.82
CA ILE A 9 3.72 -2.36 3.14
C ILE A 9 4.37 -3.69 2.75
N LEU A 10 5.55 -3.64 2.10
CA LEU A 10 6.27 -4.83 1.69
C LEU A 10 6.67 -5.70 2.90
N GLU A 11 7.14 -5.07 3.98
CA GLU A 11 7.48 -5.75 5.23
C GLU A 11 6.26 -6.47 5.83
N ALA A 12 5.10 -5.81 5.90
CA ALA A 12 3.88 -6.41 6.42
C ALA A 12 3.41 -7.63 5.59
N ILE A 13 3.61 -7.58 4.27
CA ILE A 13 3.33 -8.72 3.36
C ILE A 13 4.33 -9.86 3.63
N ASN A 14 5.63 -9.55 3.66
CA ASN A 14 6.70 -10.54 3.88
C ASN A 14 6.65 -11.20 5.27
N GLN A 15 6.25 -10.45 6.30
CA GLN A 15 6.02 -10.95 7.66
C GLN A 15 4.70 -11.74 7.79
N HIS A 16 3.96 -11.94 6.71
CA HIS A 16 2.67 -12.62 6.71
C HIS A 16 1.67 -11.99 7.70
N LEU A 17 1.74 -10.66 7.89
CA LEU A 17 0.75 -9.92 8.67
C LEU A 17 -0.52 -9.70 7.84
N VAL A 18 -0.33 -9.48 6.55
CA VAL A 18 -1.39 -9.23 5.57
C VAL A 18 -1.12 -9.95 4.25
N THR A 19 -2.18 -10.20 3.49
CA THR A 19 -2.14 -10.66 2.10
C THR A 19 -2.80 -9.64 1.19
N ILE A 20 -2.40 -9.61 -0.09
CA ILE A 20 -3.05 -8.78 -1.10
C ILE A 20 -4.30 -9.49 -1.60
N ASP A 21 -5.45 -8.86 -1.42
CA ASP A 21 -6.76 -9.32 -1.90
C ASP A 21 -7.09 -8.75 -3.28
N GLY A 22 -6.54 -7.58 -3.62
CA GLY A 22 -6.66 -7.01 -4.95
C GLY A 22 -5.91 -5.70 -5.11
N VAL A 23 -5.52 -5.39 -6.35
CA VAL A 23 -4.84 -4.15 -6.70
C VAL A 23 -5.57 -3.49 -7.85
N GLN A 24 -5.88 -2.21 -7.71
CA GLN A 24 -6.52 -1.41 -8.74
C GLN A 24 -5.68 -0.18 -9.04
N VAL A 25 -5.40 0.04 -10.31
CA VAL A 25 -4.82 1.28 -10.82
C VAL A 25 -5.94 2.11 -11.41
N LYS A 26 -6.05 3.36 -10.96
CA LYS A 26 -7.03 4.31 -11.45
C LYS A 26 -6.32 5.43 -12.18
N ASP A 27 -6.73 5.68 -13.41
CA ASP A 27 -6.35 6.88 -14.15
C ASP A 27 -7.22 8.06 -13.68
N LYS A 28 -6.60 9.17 -13.27
CA LYS A 28 -7.27 10.35 -12.71
C LYS A 28 -8.03 11.13 -13.78
N GLU A 29 -7.52 11.18 -15.01
CA GLU A 29 -8.13 11.94 -16.11
C GLU A 29 -9.36 11.22 -16.65
N THR A 30 -9.22 9.94 -16.97
CA THR A 30 -10.26 9.12 -17.62
C THR A 30 -11.16 8.42 -16.61
N SER A 31 -10.78 8.37 -15.33
CA SER A 31 -11.43 7.59 -14.28
C SER A 31 -11.51 6.09 -14.56
N VAL A 32 -10.75 5.60 -15.55
CA VAL A 32 -10.66 4.18 -15.88
C VAL A 32 -9.93 3.45 -14.75
N LYS A 33 -10.50 2.33 -14.33
CA LYS A 33 -9.89 1.43 -13.34
C LYS A 33 -9.44 0.16 -14.02
N GLN A 34 -8.23 -0.27 -13.71
CA GLN A 34 -7.64 -1.50 -14.20
C GLN A 34 -7.18 -2.33 -13.02
N GLU A 35 -7.45 -3.62 -13.06
CA GLU A 35 -6.93 -4.56 -12.07
C GLU A 35 -5.48 -4.89 -12.43
N LEU A 36 -4.61 -4.85 -11.41
CA LEU A 36 -3.22 -5.25 -11.51
C LEU A 36 -3.05 -6.57 -10.76
N PRO A 37 -2.33 -7.55 -11.30
CA PRO A 37 -2.03 -8.76 -10.54
C PRO A 37 -1.18 -8.44 -9.32
N SER A 38 -1.49 -9.09 -8.19
CA SER A 38 -0.82 -8.87 -6.91
C SER A 38 0.70 -9.08 -6.98
N GLU A 39 1.15 -10.06 -7.77
CA GLU A 39 2.57 -10.34 -7.99
C GLU A 39 3.29 -9.17 -8.67
N GLN A 40 2.67 -8.59 -9.70
CA GLN A 40 3.22 -7.43 -10.39
C GLN A 40 3.33 -6.23 -9.44
N PHE A 41 2.33 -6.02 -8.59
CA PHE A 41 2.40 -4.96 -7.58
C PHE A 41 3.58 -5.14 -6.62
N ILE A 42 3.83 -6.37 -6.15
CA ILE A 42 4.98 -6.66 -5.27
C ILE A 42 6.29 -6.41 -6.00
N THR A 43 6.43 -6.91 -7.23
CA THR A 43 7.64 -6.69 -8.06
C THR A 43 7.89 -5.21 -8.31
N ASP A 44 6.85 -4.44 -8.64
CA ASP A 44 6.96 -2.99 -8.82
C ASP A 44 7.41 -2.31 -7.52
N LEU A 45 6.81 -2.70 -6.38
CA LEU A 45 7.15 -2.16 -5.07
C LEU A 45 8.61 -2.45 -4.68
N GLU A 46 9.09 -3.67 -4.91
CA GLU A 46 10.49 -4.06 -4.70
C GLU A 46 11.42 -3.24 -5.60
N PHE A 47 11.12 -3.14 -6.89
CA PHE A 47 11.91 -2.35 -7.84
C PHE A 47 12.00 -0.87 -7.42
N TYR A 48 10.89 -0.27 -6.97
CA TYR A 48 10.87 1.11 -6.50
C TYR A 48 11.72 1.33 -5.24
N LEU A 49 11.76 0.34 -4.35
CA LEU A 49 12.59 0.35 -3.15
C LEU A 49 14.07 0.18 -3.48
N GLU A 50 14.41 -0.80 -4.33
CA GLU A 50 15.80 -1.08 -4.75
C GLU A 50 16.40 0.07 -5.55
N SER A 51 15.61 0.72 -6.41
CA SER A 51 16.08 1.84 -7.21
C SER A 51 16.35 3.11 -6.38
N GLY A 52 15.92 3.17 -5.11
CA GLY A 52 16.08 4.35 -4.25
C GLY A 52 15.27 5.58 -4.68
N ILE A 53 14.50 5.48 -5.76
CA ILE A 53 13.74 6.61 -6.34
C ILE A 53 12.50 6.91 -5.49
N PHE A 54 11.97 5.94 -4.74
CA PHE A 54 10.66 6.07 -4.10
C PHE A 54 10.51 5.53 -2.66
N ALA A 55 11.59 5.08 -2.01
CA ALA A 55 11.49 4.44 -0.70
C ALA A 55 10.83 5.31 0.39
N ASP A 56 10.94 6.64 0.28
CA ASP A 56 10.40 7.62 1.24
C ASP A 56 9.47 8.70 0.63
N THR A 57 9.22 8.66 -0.68
CA THR A 57 8.57 9.77 -1.43
C THR A 57 7.18 9.47 -1.97
N LEU A 58 6.76 8.21 -2.04
CA LEU A 58 5.37 7.89 -2.39
C LEU A 58 4.50 8.07 -1.14
N ASP A 59 3.56 9.02 -1.20
CA ASP A 59 2.49 9.22 -0.22
C ASP A 59 1.55 8.00 -0.21
N PHE A 60 2.01 6.91 0.41
CA PHE A 60 1.15 5.79 0.72
C PHE A 60 0.36 6.12 1.98
N GLU A 61 -0.95 5.96 1.87
CA GLU A 61 -1.87 6.10 2.97
C GLU A 61 -2.67 4.83 3.13
N TYR A 62 -3.00 4.46 4.38
CA TYR A 62 -3.85 3.31 4.65
C TYR A 62 -5.00 3.65 5.59
N LYS A 63 -6.05 2.84 5.53
CA LYS A 63 -7.18 2.84 6.46
C LYS A 63 -7.79 1.45 6.59
N ALA A 64 -8.31 1.13 7.76
CA ALA A 64 -9.21 -0.01 7.91
C ALA A 64 -10.53 0.31 7.19
N VAL A 65 -11.02 -0.62 6.36
CA VAL A 65 -12.32 -0.49 5.68
C VAL A 65 -13.37 -1.45 6.24
N SER A 66 -12.93 -2.57 6.84
CA SER A 66 -13.77 -3.47 7.61
C SER A 66 -12.90 -4.29 8.57
N THR A 67 -13.51 -5.11 9.42
CA THR A 67 -12.78 -6.04 10.29
C THR A 67 -11.88 -6.95 9.44
N GLY A 68 -10.58 -6.90 9.70
CA GLY A 68 -9.59 -7.71 8.97
C GLY A 68 -9.25 -7.22 7.57
N VAL A 69 -9.72 -6.04 7.13
CA VAL A 69 -9.46 -5.52 5.78
C VAL A 69 -8.97 -4.08 5.83
N LEU A 70 -7.90 -3.84 5.09
CA LEU A 70 -7.18 -2.60 4.94
C LEU A 70 -7.25 -2.14 3.48
N GLN A 71 -7.39 -0.84 3.29
CA GLN A 71 -7.21 -0.19 2.01
C GLN A 71 -5.97 0.68 2.08
N VAL A 72 -5.01 0.43 1.20
CA VAL A 72 -3.86 1.29 0.94
C VAL A 72 -4.12 2.07 -0.34
N GLN A 73 -3.70 3.32 -0.36
CA GLN A 73 -3.84 4.24 -1.48
C GLN A 73 -2.51 4.94 -1.73
N ALA A 74 -2.19 5.17 -3.00
CA ALA A 74 -0.97 5.86 -3.41
C ALA A 74 -1.25 6.80 -4.60
N GLY A 75 -0.51 7.90 -4.66
CA GLY A 75 -0.55 8.83 -5.80
C GLY A 75 -1.70 9.84 -5.78
N TYR A 76 -2.63 9.75 -4.81
CA TYR A 76 -3.77 10.68 -4.72
C TYR A 76 -3.36 12.11 -4.33
N MET A 77 -2.31 12.30 -3.53
CA MET A 77 -1.82 13.63 -3.13
C MET A 77 -0.90 14.31 -4.15
N SER A 78 -0.34 13.57 -5.11
CA SER A 78 0.57 14.13 -6.10
C SER A 78 -0.19 14.67 -7.31
N SER A 79 -0.12 15.99 -7.53
CA SER A 79 -0.64 16.64 -8.75
C SER A 79 0.12 16.27 -10.02
N ALA A 80 1.28 15.62 -9.89
CA ALA A 80 2.14 15.19 -11.00
C ALA A 80 1.93 13.72 -11.40
N CYS A 81 1.08 12.98 -10.67
CA CYS A 81 0.73 11.61 -11.01
C CYS A 81 -0.68 11.56 -11.60
N ASP A 82 -0.78 11.16 -12.87
CA ASP A 82 -2.07 10.92 -13.53
C ASP A 82 -2.71 9.59 -13.12
N LYS A 83 -1.94 8.70 -12.47
CA LYS A 83 -2.41 7.41 -11.99
C LYS A 83 -2.37 7.34 -10.46
N CYS A 84 -3.40 6.76 -9.88
CA CYS A 84 -3.47 6.36 -8.49
C CYS A 84 -3.49 4.84 -8.38
N ILE A 85 -3.09 4.34 -7.23
CA ILE A 85 -3.17 2.91 -6.91
C ILE A 85 -4.00 2.76 -5.65
N ASP A 86 -4.90 1.78 -5.67
CA ASP A 86 -5.72 1.31 -4.57
C ASP A 86 -5.41 -0.17 -4.34
N VAL A 87 -4.85 -0.51 -3.18
CA VAL A 87 -4.52 -1.89 -2.80
C VAL A 87 -5.40 -2.31 -1.65
N LYS A 88 -6.08 -3.44 -1.82
CA LYS A 88 -6.85 -4.08 -0.75
C LYS A 88 -5.99 -5.15 -0.10
N LEU A 89 -5.81 -5.02 1.21
CA LEU A 89 -5.05 -5.95 2.04
C LEU A 89 -6.01 -6.64 3.03
N CYS A 90 -5.79 -7.93 3.27
CA CYS A 90 -6.53 -8.72 4.24
C CYS A 90 -5.57 -9.21 5.33
N LEU A 91 -6.01 -9.20 6.59
CA LEU A 91 -5.23 -9.73 7.70
C LEU A 91 -5.07 -11.24 7.55
N CYS A 92 -3.87 -11.74 7.83
CA CYS A 92 -3.63 -13.17 7.92
C CYS A 92 -4.31 -13.77 9.17
N ASN A 93 -4.57 -15.08 9.12
CA ASN A 93 -5.25 -15.77 10.20
C ASN A 93 -4.46 -15.67 11.52
N GLY A 94 -5.11 -15.21 12.59
CA GLY A 94 -4.49 -15.03 13.91
C GLY A 94 -3.69 -13.73 14.08
N VAL A 95 -3.67 -12.84 13.09
CA VAL A 95 -3.02 -11.52 13.19
C VAL A 95 -4.02 -10.51 13.74
N ASP A 96 -3.60 -9.72 14.73
CA ASP A 96 -4.40 -8.62 15.27
C ASP A 96 -4.15 -7.31 14.51
N MET A 97 -5.19 -6.49 14.38
CA MET A 97 -5.14 -5.21 13.70
C MET A 97 -4.13 -4.24 14.34
N GLN A 98 -3.92 -4.29 15.65
CA GLN A 98 -2.93 -3.47 16.34
C GLN A 98 -1.50 -3.86 15.96
N GLN A 99 -1.24 -5.14 15.65
CA GLN A 99 0.07 -5.58 15.16
C GLN A 99 0.34 -5.05 13.76
N VAL A 100 -0.65 -5.19 12.86
CA VAL A 100 -0.54 -4.66 11.50
C VAL A 100 -0.38 -3.15 11.50
N ASP A 101 -1.14 -2.45 12.34
CA ASP A 101 -1.08 -1.00 12.44
C ASP A 101 0.29 -0.49 12.92
N LYS A 102 0.92 -1.18 13.89
CA LYS A 102 2.29 -0.87 14.34
C LYS A 102 3.34 -1.12 13.25
N SER A 103 3.10 -2.12 12.39
CA SER A 103 3.99 -2.43 11.27
C SER A 103 3.81 -1.45 10.10
N LEU A 104 2.59 -0.99 9.83
CA LEU A 104 2.30 -0.10 8.70
C LEU A 104 2.52 1.38 8.99
N VAL A 105 2.39 1.83 10.25
CA VAL A 105 2.55 3.26 10.54
C VAL A 105 3.96 3.73 10.21
N ARG A 106 4.08 4.83 9.46
CA ARG A 106 5.38 5.47 9.20
C ARG A 106 6.02 5.90 10.52
N ASP A 107 7.28 5.52 10.74
CA ASP A 107 8.07 6.01 11.87
C ASP A 107 8.22 7.53 11.75
N THR A 108 7.59 8.25 12.68
CA THR A 108 7.81 9.68 12.87
C THR A 108 8.95 9.83 13.87
N PHE A 109 10.18 9.85 13.38
CA PHE A 109 11.30 10.32 14.21
C PHE A 109 11.04 11.80 14.53
N THR A 110 10.68 12.08 15.78
CA THR A 110 10.63 13.44 16.36
C THR A 110 11.90 13.68 17.14
#